data_AF-A0A399ZXN4-F1
#
_entry.id   AF-A0A399ZXN4-F1
#
_cell.length_a   1.000
_cell.length_b   1.000
_cell.length_c   1.000
_cell.angle_alpha   90.00
_cell.angle_beta   90.00
_cell.angle_gamma   90.00
#
_symmetry.space_group_name_H-M   'P 1'
#
loop_
_entity.id
_entity.type
_entity.pdbx_description
1 polymer ?
#
loop_
_entity_poly.entity_id
_entity_poly.type
_entity_poly.pdbx_seq_one_letter_code
_entity_poly.pdbx_strand_id
1 'polypeptide(L)'
;QRVPAKGKWSLHQNLAHLRDTEAQVFAYRAARILRESAPPIVANFDQEAWMRAHYSPAEPVTAILAEFRAARRKLVKLLQSADNKGWTRYAVHPEYGKISLAYIALHAYNHTLEHLQQLLNAQEENLLRAANDD
;
A
#
# COMPACT_ATOMS: atom_id res chain seq x y z
N GLN A 1 11.61 -9.98 -16.94
CA GLN A 1 10.27 -10.06 -16.32
C GLN A 1 9.28 -10.49 -17.40
N ARG A 2 8.44 -11.51 -17.15
CA ARG A 2 7.38 -11.92 -18.08
C ARG A 2 6.26 -10.86 -18.09
N VAL A 3 5.68 -10.60 -19.27
CA VAL A 3 4.71 -9.52 -19.52
C VAL A 3 3.34 -9.91 -18.93
N PRO A 4 2.71 -9.06 -18.09
CA PRO A 4 1.38 -9.32 -17.55
C PRO A 4 0.30 -9.31 -18.64
N ALA A 5 -0.88 -9.89 -18.35
CA ALA A 5 -2.03 -9.79 -19.24
C ALA A 5 -2.38 -8.30 -19.50
N LYS A 6 -2.93 -8.00 -20.68
CA LYS A 6 -3.24 -6.62 -21.10
C LYS A 6 -4.07 -5.92 -20.02
N GLY A 7 -3.56 -4.78 -19.52
CA GLY A 7 -4.22 -3.97 -18.50
C GLY A 7 -3.93 -4.38 -17.04
N LYS A 8 -3.15 -5.44 -16.79
CA LYS A 8 -2.70 -5.80 -15.44
C LYS A 8 -1.28 -5.30 -15.17
N TRP A 9 -1.01 -4.96 -13.91
CA TRP A 9 0.34 -4.66 -13.44
C TRP A 9 1.19 -5.93 -13.33
N SER A 10 2.49 -5.82 -13.59
CA SER A 10 3.47 -6.87 -13.34
C SER A 10 3.65 -7.12 -11.84
N LEU A 11 4.30 -8.24 -11.47
CA LEU A 11 4.67 -8.50 -10.05
C LEU A 11 5.47 -7.33 -9.45
N HIS A 12 6.38 -6.76 -10.23
CA HIS A 12 7.24 -5.66 -9.79
C HIS A 12 6.46 -4.36 -9.64
N GLN A 13 5.55 -4.06 -10.56
CA GLN A 13 4.63 -2.94 -10.42
C GLN A 13 3.72 -3.08 -9.19
N ASN A 14 3.23 -4.29 -8.90
CA ASN A 14 2.45 -4.55 -7.68
C ASN A 14 3.27 -4.32 -6.40
N LEU A 15 4.54 -4.72 -6.38
CA LEU A 15 5.42 -4.45 -5.24
C LEU A 15 5.68 -2.95 -5.06
N ALA A 16 5.90 -2.21 -6.15
CA ALA A 16 6.07 -0.75 -6.12
C ALA A 16 4.81 -0.06 -5.60
N HIS A 17 3.63 -0.44 -6.09
CA HIS A 17 2.34 0.06 -5.60
C HIS A 17 2.13 -0.23 -4.11
N LEU A 18 2.44 -1.45 -3.65
CA LEU A 18 2.29 -1.82 -2.24
C LEU A 18 3.22 -0.98 -1.34
N ARG A 19 4.47 -0.73 -1.75
CA ARG A 19 5.38 0.20 -1.07
C ARG A 19 4.80 1.61 -1.01
N ASP A 20 4.33 2.12 -2.14
CA ASP A 20 3.89 3.52 -2.25
C ASP A 20 2.61 3.77 -1.47
N THR A 21 1.64 2.86 -1.52
CA THR A 21 0.43 2.93 -0.69
C THR A 21 0.77 2.87 0.81
N GLU A 22 1.72 2.03 1.22
CA GLU A 22 2.16 1.99 2.61
C GLU A 22 2.71 3.33 3.10
N ALA A 23 3.56 3.97 2.29
CA ALA A 23 4.22 5.22 2.64
C ALA A 23 3.30 6.44 2.51
N GLN A 24 2.68 6.60 1.34
CA GLN A 24 1.98 7.81 0.91
C GLN A 24 0.51 7.83 1.32
N VAL A 25 -0.08 6.66 1.59
CA VAL A 25 -1.47 6.54 2.03
C VAL A 25 -1.51 6.22 3.51
N PHE A 26 -1.10 5.01 3.93
CA PHE A 26 -1.37 4.55 5.29
C PHE A 26 -0.52 5.28 6.34
N ALA A 27 0.81 5.25 6.20
CA ALA A 27 1.70 5.90 7.17
C ALA A 27 1.53 7.43 7.19
N TYR A 28 1.34 8.05 6.02
CA TYR A 28 1.09 9.49 5.92
C TYR A 28 -0.22 9.90 6.60
N ARG A 29 -1.34 9.24 6.27
CA ARG A 29 -2.65 9.58 6.85
C ARG A 29 -2.67 9.30 8.35
N ALA A 30 -2.10 8.19 8.81
CA ALA A 30 -1.97 7.89 10.25
C ALA A 30 -1.21 8.99 11.02
N ALA A 31 -0.08 9.44 10.47
CA ALA A 31 0.70 10.53 11.08
C ALA A 31 -0.11 11.83 11.17
N ARG A 32 -0.87 12.18 10.13
CA ARG A 32 -1.73 13.37 10.13
C ARG A 32 -2.85 13.28 11.16
N ILE A 33 -3.55 12.14 11.20
CA ILE A 33 -4.63 11.88 12.17
C ILE A 33 -4.15 12.07 13.62
N LEU A 34 -2.95 11.59 13.93
CA LEU A 34 -2.39 11.66 15.27
C LEU A 34 -1.82 13.04 15.64
N ARG A 35 -1.22 13.75 14.68
CA ARG A 35 -0.49 15.00 14.95
C ARG A 35 -1.36 16.26 14.89
N GLU A 36 -2.33 16.32 14.00
CA GLU A 36 -3.12 17.55 13.78
C GLU A 36 -4.18 17.73 14.87
N SER A 37 -4.41 18.95 15.35
CA SER A 37 -5.41 19.17 16.42
C SER A 37 -6.84 18.92 15.95
N ALA A 38 -7.16 19.28 14.71
CA ALA A 38 -8.44 19.02 14.05
C ALA A 38 -8.35 17.83 13.08
N PRO A 39 -9.48 17.15 12.76
CA PRO A 39 -9.50 16.08 11.75
C PRO A 39 -8.95 16.56 10.40
N PRO A 40 -7.84 15.98 9.90
CA PRO A 40 -7.27 16.38 8.62
C PRO A 40 -8.17 16.00 7.45
N ILE A 41 -8.26 16.86 6.44
CA ILE A 41 -8.79 16.47 5.12
C ILE A 41 -7.66 15.76 4.35
N VAL A 42 -7.92 14.55 3.86
CA VAL A 42 -6.95 13.75 3.09
C VAL A 42 -7.49 13.47 1.69
N ALA A 43 -6.66 13.71 0.68
CA ALA A 43 -7.05 13.57 -0.72
C ALA A 43 -7.18 12.10 -1.14
N ASN A 44 -7.96 11.85 -2.19
CA ASN A 44 -7.96 10.56 -2.88
C ASN A 44 -6.56 10.25 -3.46
N PHE A 45 -6.21 8.98 -3.54
CA PHE A 45 -4.95 8.51 -4.10
C PHE A 45 -5.21 7.84 -5.45
N ASP A 46 -4.96 8.58 -6.54
CA ASP A 46 -5.03 8.02 -7.89
C ASP A 46 -3.80 7.14 -8.13
N GLN A 47 -3.96 5.84 -7.87
CA GLN A 47 -2.90 4.85 -7.99
C GLN A 47 -2.35 4.74 -9.43
N GLU A 48 -3.18 4.96 -10.44
CA GLU A 48 -2.79 4.86 -11.84
C GLU A 48 -1.97 6.08 -12.26
N ALA A 49 -2.39 7.29 -11.87
CA ALA A 49 -1.61 8.49 -12.08
C ALA A 49 -0.28 8.45 -11.31
N TRP A 50 -0.32 7.97 -10.07
CA TRP A 50 0.88 7.81 -9.26
C TRP A 50 1.88 6.85 -9.92
N MET A 51 1.42 5.65 -10.30
CA MET A 51 2.27 4.67 -10.97
C MET A 51 2.83 5.20 -12.29
N ARG A 52 2.05 5.92 -13.11
CA ARG A 52 2.57 6.54 -14.33
C ARG A 52 3.69 7.55 -14.07
N ALA A 53 3.62 8.30 -12.96
CA ALA A 53 4.58 9.36 -12.65
C ALA A 53 5.83 8.87 -11.91
N HIS A 54 5.70 7.82 -11.10
CA HIS A 54 6.72 7.44 -10.12
C HIS A 54 7.31 6.04 -10.30
N TYR A 55 6.69 5.18 -11.11
CA TYR A 55 7.20 3.83 -11.33
C TYR A 55 8.51 3.83 -12.14
N SER A 56 9.51 3.09 -11.65
CA SER A 56 10.77 2.86 -12.36
C SER A 56 10.98 1.36 -12.61
N PRO A 57 10.97 0.89 -13.88
CA PRO A 57 11.29 -0.50 -14.20
C PRO A 57 12.70 -0.94 -13.79
N ALA A 58 13.62 0.02 -13.67
CA ALA A 58 15.01 -0.24 -13.29
C ALA A 58 15.23 -0.35 -11.78
N GLU A 59 14.20 -0.06 -10.97
CA GLU A 59 14.32 -0.11 -9.52
C GLU A 59 14.55 -1.55 -9.01
N PRO A 60 15.59 -1.80 -8.21
CA PRO A 60 15.83 -3.12 -7.65
C PRO A 60 14.71 -3.55 -6.69
N VAL A 61 14.21 -4.78 -6.84
CA VAL A 61 13.17 -5.35 -5.95
C VAL A 61 13.58 -5.28 -4.47
N THR A 62 14.87 -5.45 -4.18
CA THR A 62 15.41 -5.35 -2.82
C THR A 62 15.23 -3.95 -2.22
N ALA A 63 15.34 -2.89 -3.02
CA ALA A 63 15.08 -1.52 -2.59
C ALA A 63 13.59 -1.31 -2.30
N ILE A 64 12.71 -1.75 -3.21
CA ILE A 64 11.25 -1.68 -3.04
C ILE A 64 10.81 -2.33 -1.71
N LEU A 65 11.30 -3.54 -1.44
CA LEU A 65 10.98 -4.28 -0.23
C LEU A 65 11.56 -3.61 1.03
N ALA A 66 12.76 -3.05 0.96
CA ALA A 66 13.37 -2.34 2.08
C ALA A 66 12.56 -1.09 2.46
N GLU A 67 12.11 -0.32 1.46
CA GLU A 67 11.28 0.87 1.63
C GLU A 67 9.89 0.53 2.15
N PHE A 68 9.25 -0.52 1.61
CA PHE A 68 7.97 -1.02 2.13
C PHE A 68 8.10 -1.40 3.61
N ARG A 69 9.14 -2.16 3.98
CA ARG A 69 9.40 -2.56 5.36
C ARG A 69 9.65 -1.34 6.26
N ALA A 70 10.29 -0.28 5.75
CA ALA A 70 10.50 0.96 6.49
C ALA A 70 9.18 1.71 6.71
N ALA A 71 8.35 1.84 5.67
CA ALA A 71 7.03 2.45 5.74
C ALA A 71 6.10 1.71 6.72
N ARG A 72 6.07 0.36 6.65
CA ARG A 72 5.31 -0.48 7.58
C ARG A 72 5.78 -0.32 9.02
N ARG A 73 7.09 -0.29 9.27
CA ARG A 73 7.62 -0.02 10.63
C ARG A 73 7.18 1.34 11.15
N LYS A 74 7.17 2.36 10.28
CA LYS A 74 6.69 3.70 10.63
C LYS A 74 5.20 3.68 10.99
N LEU A 75 4.37 3.04 10.17
CA LEU A 75 2.94 2.89 10.46
C LEU A 75 2.72 2.18 11.80
N VAL A 76 3.36 1.03 12.03
CA VAL A 76 3.23 0.26 13.29
C VAL A 76 3.63 1.10 14.50
N LYS A 77 4.75 1.85 14.43
CA LYS A 77 5.15 2.76 15.51
C LYS A 77 4.11 3.84 15.80
N LEU A 78 3.51 4.42 14.77
CA LEU A 78 2.43 5.40 14.94
C LEU A 78 1.21 4.77 15.62
N LEU A 79 0.79 3.59 15.17
CA LEU A 79 -0.35 2.86 15.75
C LEU A 79 -0.10 2.50 17.23
N GLN A 80 1.12 2.06 17.57
CA GLN A 80 1.51 1.73 18.95
C GLN A 80 1.59 2.96 19.87
N SER A 81 1.78 4.16 19.31
CA SER A 81 1.80 5.40 20.09
C SER A 81 0.41 5.93 20.46
N ALA A 82 -0.65 5.38 19.86
CA ALA A 82 -2.02 5.84 20.08
C ALA A 82 -2.66 5.20 21.32
N ASP A 83 -3.25 6.03 22.18
CA ASP A 83 -4.13 5.57 23.25
C ASP A 83 -5.54 5.25 22.71
N ASN A 84 -6.45 4.79 23.57
CA ASN A 84 -7.83 4.45 23.17
C ASN A 84 -8.55 5.59 22.45
N LYS A 85 -8.30 6.84 22.84
CA LYS A 85 -8.86 8.02 22.15
C LYS A 85 -8.17 8.24 20.80
N GLY A 86 -6.86 8.01 20.71
CA GLY A 86 -6.07 8.07 19.48
C GLY A 86 -6.63 7.17 18.39
N TRP A 87 -7.06 5.95 18.73
CA TRP A 87 -7.65 5.00 17.79
C TRP A 87 -8.98 5.47 17.16
N THR A 88 -9.73 6.34 17.84
CA THR A 88 -11.00 6.89 17.33
C THR A 88 -10.83 8.23 16.61
N ARG A 89 -9.65 8.85 16.66
CA ARG A 89 -9.31 10.01 15.83
C ARG A 89 -9.40 9.64 14.36
N TYR A 90 -9.80 10.59 13.53
CA TYR A 90 -10.10 10.35 12.13
C TYR A 90 -9.65 11.49 11.22
N ALA A 91 -9.51 11.16 9.94
CA ALA A 91 -9.41 12.10 8.83
C ALA A 91 -10.74 12.14 8.06
N VAL A 92 -10.96 13.18 7.26
CA VAL A 92 -12.07 13.28 6.31
C VAL A 92 -11.55 13.03 4.90
N HIS A 93 -12.05 11.99 4.26
CA HIS A 93 -11.79 11.62 2.87
C HIS A 93 -12.97 12.09 1.99
N PRO A 94 -12.73 12.63 0.79
CA PRO A 94 -13.80 13.12 -0.09
C PRO A 94 -14.80 12.02 -0.49
N GLU A 95 -14.34 10.77 -0.64
CA GLU A 95 -15.19 9.66 -1.08
C GLU A 95 -15.66 8.74 0.06
N TYR A 96 -14.84 8.57 1.10
CA TYR A 96 -15.12 7.60 2.17
C TYR A 96 -15.65 8.28 3.44
N GLY A 97 -15.76 9.61 3.45
CA GLY A 97 -16.12 10.36 4.64
C GLY A 97 -15.09 10.19 5.75
N LYS A 98 -15.55 9.90 6.97
CA LYS A 98 -14.65 9.78 8.13
C LYS A 98 -13.89 8.45 8.11
N ILE A 99 -12.57 8.52 8.08
CA ILE A 99 -11.68 7.34 8.19
C ILE A 99 -10.85 7.44 9.46
N SER A 100 -11.06 6.52 10.40
CA SER A 100 -10.37 6.50 11.70
C SER A 100 -8.97 5.90 11.60
N LEU A 101 -8.15 6.10 12.64
CA LEU A 101 -6.88 5.39 12.77
C LEU A 101 -7.07 3.86 12.77
N ALA A 102 -8.12 3.36 13.41
CA ALA A 102 -8.50 1.94 13.37
C ALA A 102 -8.81 1.46 11.95
N TYR A 103 -9.55 2.25 11.17
CA TYR A 103 -9.80 1.96 9.76
C TYR A 103 -8.50 1.91 8.96
N ILE A 104 -7.58 2.87 9.16
CA ILE A 104 -6.28 2.87 8.48
C ILE A 104 -5.49 1.59 8.77
N ALA A 105 -5.44 1.15 10.03
CA ALA A 105 -4.74 -0.08 10.41
C ALA A 105 -5.33 -1.32 9.73
N LEU A 106 -6.66 -1.46 9.76
CA LEU A 106 -7.34 -2.59 9.14
C LEU A 106 -7.22 -2.57 7.61
N HIS A 107 -7.32 -1.40 7.00
CA HIS A 107 -7.17 -1.24 5.56
C HIS A 107 -5.75 -1.57 5.10
N ALA A 108 -4.72 -1.07 5.79
CA ALA A 108 -3.33 -1.41 5.48
C ALA A 108 -3.06 -2.93 5.55
N TYR A 109 -3.61 -3.60 6.56
CA TYR A 109 -3.53 -5.04 6.71
C TYR A 109 -4.22 -5.77 5.54
N ASN A 110 -5.49 -5.48 5.29
CA ASN A 110 -6.27 -6.14 4.23
C ASN A 110 -5.69 -5.89 2.84
N HIS A 111 -5.27 -4.67 2.55
CA HIS A 111 -4.63 -4.31 1.27
C HIS A 111 -3.34 -5.11 1.04
N THR A 112 -2.57 -5.36 2.10
CA THR A 112 -1.37 -6.21 2.01
C THR A 112 -1.73 -7.65 1.69
N LEU A 113 -2.76 -8.21 2.32
CA LEU A 113 -3.21 -9.58 2.06
C LEU A 113 -3.72 -9.73 0.63
N GLU A 114 -4.48 -8.76 0.13
CA GLU A 114 -4.99 -8.76 -1.24
C GLU A 114 -3.84 -8.81 -2.25
N HIS A 115 -2.85 -7.93 -2.13
CA HIS A 115 -1.71 -7.95 -3.04
C HIS A 115 -0.82 -9.17 -2.86
N LEU A 116 -0.67 -9.71 -1.64
CA LEU A 116 0.04 -10.96 -1.43
C LEU A 116 -0.65 -12.11 -2.20
N GLN A 117 -1.98 -12.19 -2.15
CA GLN A 117 -2.73 -13.19 -2.92
C GLN A 117 -2.53 -13.01 -4.42
N GLN A 118 -2.55 -11.77 -4.92
CA GLN A 118 -2.29 -11.49 -6.34
C GLN A 118 -0.88 -11.92 -6.77
N LEU A 119 0.13 -11.68 -5.93
CA LEU A 119 1.51 -12.12 -6.18
C LEU A 119 1.63 -13.65 -6.21
N LEU A 120 1.00 -14.35 -5.26
CA LEU A 120 1.00 -15.81 -5.18
C LEU A 120 0.32 -16.42 -6.42
N ASN A 121 -0.85 -15.93 -6.81
CA ASN A 121 -1.56 -16.40 -7.99
C ASN A 121 -0.73 -16.20 -9.26
N ALA A 122 -0.10 -15.03 -9.40
CA ALA A 122 0.75 -14.75 -10.56
C ALA A 122 2.04 -15.61 -10.54
N GLN A 123 2.57 -15.97 -9.38
CA GLN A 123 3.68 -16.92 -9.29
C GLN A 123 3.25 -18.33 -9.70
N GLU A 124 2.11 -18.82 -9.22
CA GLU A 124 1.55 -20.12 -9.59
C GLU A 124 1.30 -20.22 -11.10
N GLU A 125 0.62 -19.22 -11.69
CA GLU A 125 0.40 -19.15 -13.14
C GLU A 125 1.72 -19.20 -13.93
N ASN A 126 2.77 -18.53 -13.44
CA ASN A 126 4.08 -18.53 -14.10
C ASN A 126 4.77 -19.89 -14.04
N LEU A 127 4.66 -20.60 -12.91
CA LEU A 127 5.22 -21.93 -12.72
C LEU A 127 4.50 -22.96 -13.60
N LEU A 128 3.17 -22.95 -13.60
CA LEU A 128 2.36 -23.85 -14.43
C LEU A 128 2.63 -23.66 -15.93
N ARG A 129 2.82 -22.40 -16.38
CA ARG A 129 3.19 -22.13 -17.77
C ARG A 129 4.60 -22.62 -18.10
N ALA A 130 5.58 -22.38 -17.23
CA ALA A 130 6.94 -22.87 -17.44
C ALA A 130 6.99 -24.40 -17.57
N ALA A 131 6.20 -25.13 -16.76
CA ALA A 131 6.13 -26.59 -16.83
C ALA A 131 5.44 -27.14 -18.10
N ASN A 132 4.66 -26.32 -18.81
CA ASN A 132 4.00 -26.72 -20.06
C ASN A 132 4.78 -26.29 -21.32
N ASP A 133 5.72 -25.35 -21.17
CA ASP A 133 6.55 -24.82 -22.27
C ASP A 133 7.90 -25.60 -22.41
N ASP A 134 8.21 -26.49 -21.46
CA ASP A 134 9.34 -27.45 -21.46
C ASP A 134 8.88 -28.86 -21.92
#